data_AF-A0A9W7CES4-F1
#
_entry.id   AF-A0A9W7CES4-F1
#
_cell.length_a   1.000
_cell.length_b   1.000
_cell.length_c   1.000
_cell.angle_alpha   90.00
_cell.angle_beta   90.00
_cell.angle_gamma   90.00
#
_symmetry.space_group_name_H-M   'P 1'
#
loop_
_entity.id
_entity.type
_entity.pdbx_description
1 polymer ?
#
loop_
_entity_poly.entity_id
_entity_poly.type
_entity_poly.pdbx_seq_one_letter_code
_entity_poly.pdbx_strand_id
1 'polypeptide(L)'
;MIDLKTSPPPTTSQIQTLISSILHRCSPTPKIITFTSPLSYSYTTSPLSSSIPTFDTTDPRGLLILVLSMIESRGLENVRNDIIADCGQFEPLVKGPFHLCGTELINLCVFGRATSNVGAYHPMTGEKVPFTPTPVGLISHSEITTSTPIADHWKSPSHQVYIVHGDDHFTLLFKSTPSPLTPKTVFYTYNALPPNRLLLPIILSGSSLLLPPPTSPPTPPPSYLPPLNSLSSIILSPTKHLHPFKWRLRTYELCLHTPLTLKAASYPPRPSNIPPPTTYPLGPKPTGSWRCVACYETRYETMNFGVNGESDTCGHCGRTKEEGGWTIVKHYKELDESGRRRVDRFESKFLGVLRTRFHDVDVEIGGEVLGETHEGKGPVI
;
A
#
# COMPACT_ATOMS: atom_id res chain seq x y z
N MET A 1 -30.52 0.97 -25.81
CA MET A 1 -29.35 1.85 -25.99
C MET A 1 -29.57 3.07 -25.10
N ILE A 2 -28.87 3.15 -23.97
CA ILE A 2 -28.79 4.36 -23.15
C ILE A 2 -27.45 5.00 -23.55
N ASP A 3 -27.50 6.18 -24.15
CA ASP A 3 -26.32 6.93 -24.57
C ASP A 3 -25.63 7.55 -23.34
N LEU A 4 -24.64 6.85 -22.79
CA LEU A 4 -23.90 7.25 -21.60
C LEU A 4 -22.92 8.41 -21.86
N LYS A 5 -22.79 8.93 -23.09
CA LYS A 5 -22.01 10.16 -23.32
C LYS A 5 -22.71 11.42 -22.79
N THR A 6 -24.00 11.32 -22.45
CA THR A 6 -24.81 12.44 -21.95
C THR A 6 -25.39 12.22 -20.55
N SER A 7 -25.18 11.04 -19.94
CA SER A 7 -25.71 10.78 -18.60
C SER A 7 -24.89 11.53 -17.54
N PRO A 8 -25.53 12.33 -16.67
CA PRO A 8 -24.83 13.00 -15.59
C PRO A 8 -24.19 11.97 -14.65
N PRO A 9 -23.08 12.31 -13.97
CA PRO A 9 -22.48 11.43 -12.98
C PRO A 9 -23.51 11.05 -11.92
N PRO A 10 -23.43 9.82 -11.37
CA PRO A 10 -24.36 9.38 -10.34
C PRO A 10 -24.35 10.37 -9.18
N THR A 11 -25.54 10.76 -8.76
CA THR A 11 -25.72 11.70 -7.65
C THR A 11 -25.20 11.08 -6.34
N THR A 12 -24.78 11.92 -5.40
CA THR A 12 -24.36 11.49 -4.06
C THR A 12 -25.43 10.60 -3.38
N SER A 13 -26.71 10.84 -3.64
CA SER A 13 -27.83 10.01 -3.18
C SER A 13 -27.83 8.60 -3.78
N GLN A 14 -27.52 8.46 -5.07
CA GLN A 14 -27.41 7.15 -5.73
C GLN A 14 -26.21 6.35 -5.21
N ILE A 15 -25.08 7.03 -4.95
CA ILE A 15 -23.90 6.42 -4.34
C ILE A 15 -24.21 5.99 -2.89
N GLN A 16 -24.87 6.84 -2.10
CA GLN A 16 -25.28 6.51 -0.73
C GLN A 16 -26.30 5.37 -0.66
N THR A 17 -27.21 5.28 -1.63
CA THR A 17 -28.18 4.18 -1.74
C THR A 17 -27.48 2.86 -2.06
N LEU A 18 -26.52 2.89 -2.98
CA LEU A 18 -25.71 1.71 -3.33
C LEU A 18 -24.90 1.23 -2.11
N ILE A 19 -24.20 2.15 -1.43
CA ILE A 19 -23.44 1.86 -0.21
C ILE A 19 -24.36 1.30 0.88
N SER A 20 -25.52 1.92 1.12
CA SER A 20 -26.49 1.46 2.13
C SER A 20 -27.04 0.06 1.81
N SER A 21 -27.24 -0.26 0.53
CA SER A 21 -27.73 -1.58 0.11
C SER A 21 -26.68 -2.69 0.28
N ILE A 22 -25.40 -2.36 0.11
CA ILE A 22 -24.26 -3.27 0.30
C ILE A 22 -24.09 -3.55 1.81
N LEU A 23 -24.15 -2.50 2.64
CA LEU A 23 -23.97 -2.60 4.08
C LEU A 23 -25.09 -3.41 4.78
N HIS A 24 -26.29 -3.45 4.23
CA HIS A 24 -27.43 -4.13 4.85
C HIS A 24 -27.45 -5.67 4.60
N ARG A 25 -26.63 -6.22 3.70
CA ARG A 25 -26.82 -7.60 3.17
C ARG A 25 -25.67 -8.59 3.40
N CYS A 26 -24.64 -8.24 4.17
CA CYS A 26 -23.53 -9.15 4.43
C CYS A 26 -23.90 -10.26 5.45
N SER A 27 -24.19 -11.47 4.96
CA SER A 27 -24.33 -12.71 5.75
C SER A 27 -23.10 -13.64 5.58
N PRO A 28 -22.68 -14.44 6.59
CA PRO A 28 -21.41 -15.14 6.57
C PRO A 28 -21.57 -16.64 6.26
N THR A 29 -21.45 -17.06 4.99
CA THR A 29 -21.02 -18.44 4.67
C THR A 29 -20.21 -18.48 3.38
N PRO A 30 -19.00 -19.07 3.36
CA PRO A 30 -18.22 -19.22 2.13
C PRO A 30 -18.64 -20.49 1.37
N LYS A 31 -19.00 -20.36 0.09
CA LYS A 31 -19.03 -21.47 -0.86
C LYS A 31 -17.86 -21.29 -1.84
N ILE A 32 -16.90 -22.20 -1.79
CA ILE A 32 -15.79 -22.26 -2.75
C ILE A 32 -16.36 -22.86 -4.04
N ILE A 33 -16.24 -22.13 -5.16
CA ILE A 33 -16.60 -22.64 -6.49
C ILE A 33 -15.30 -22.90 -7.24
N THR A 34 -15.02 -24.16 -7.53
CA THR A 34 -13.92 -24.60 -8.39
C THR A 34 -14.36 -24.57 -9.85
N PHE A 35 -13.64 -23.85 -10.71
CA PHE A 35 -13.83 -23.91 -12.16
C PHE A 35 -12.95 -25.01 -12.74
N THR A 36 -13.52 -26.20 -12.95
CA THR A 36 -12.88 -27.28 -13.71
C THR A 36 -13.55 -27.40 -15.08
N SER A 37 -12.89 -26.92 -16.14
CA SER A 37 -13.07 -27.26 -17.59
C SER A 37 -12.99 -26.01 -18.49
N PRO A 38 -12.35 -26.08 -19.68
CA PRO A 38 -12.21 -24.94 -20.57
C PRO A 38 -13.57 -24.61 -21.20
N LEU A 39 -14.15 -23.47 -20.84
CA LEU A 39 -15.43 -23.03 -21.33
C LEU A 39 -15.33 -22.53 -22.78
N SER A 40 -15.58 -23.44 -23.72
CA SER A 40 -16.23 -23.11 -24.99
C SER A 40 -17.68 -22.70 -24.71
N TYR A 41 -17.89 -21.44 -24.32
CA TYR A 41 -19.23 -20.84 -24.30
C TYR A 41 -19.58 -20.39 -25.72
N SER A 42 -20.51 -21.10 -26.38
CA SER A 42 -21.24 -20.54 -27.52
C SER A 42 -22.14 -19.43 -26.99
N TYR A 43 -21.80 -18.18 -27.29
CA TYR A 43 -22.69 -17.03 -27.04
C TYR A 43 -23.95 -17.21 -27.90
N THR A 44 -25.01 -17.74 -27.32
CA THR A 44 -26.36 -17.39 -27.76
C THR A 44 -26.60 -15.96 -27.32
N THR A 45 -26.90 -15.08 -28.28
CA THR A 45 -27.08 -13.62 -28.19
C THR A 45 -28.30 -13.18 -27.37
N SER A 46 -28.65 -13.90 -26.30
CA SER A 46 -29.64 -13.41 -25.34
C SER A 46 -29.05 -12.17 -24.64
N PRO A 47 -29.70 -11.00 -24.72
CA PRO A 47 -29.14 -9.78 -24.17
C PRO A 47 -29.03 -9.90 -22.64
N LEU A 48 -27.85 -9.56 -22.10
CA LEU A 48 -27.55 -9.50 -20.66
C LEU A 48 -28.58 -8.67 -19.87
N SER A 49 -29.33 -7.79 -20.55
CA SER A 49 -30.44 -7.04 -19.97
C SER A 49 -31.52 -7.92 -19.31
N SER A 50 -31.67 -9.16 -19.77
CA SER A 50 -32.63 -10.12 -19.21
C SER A 50 -32.23 -10.71 -17.85
N SER A 51 -30.95 -10.63 -17.47
CA SER A 51 -30.39 -11.17 -16.22
C SER A 51 -30.05 -10.11 -15.16
N ILE A 52 -30.20 -8.82 -15.47
CA ILE A 52 -30.08 -7.71 -14.51
C ILE A 52 -31.05 -7.84 -13.30
N PRO A 53 -32.31 -8.30 -13.45
CA PRO A 53 -33.23 -8.48 -12.32
C PRO A 53 -32.77 -9.54 -11.30
N THR A 54 -31.73 -10.34 -11.63
CA THR A 54 -31.17 -11.39 -10.78
C THR A 54 -29.83 -11.02 -10.13
N PHE A 55 -29.43 -9.74 -10.15
CA PHE A 55 -28.21 -9.31 -9.46
C PHE A 55 -28.36 -9.47 -7.94
N ASP A 56 -27.85 -10.57 -7.43
CA ASP A 56 -27.73 -10.87 -6.01
C ASP A 56 -26.26 -10.76 -5.60
N THR A 57 -25.94 -9.83 -4.70
CA THR A 57 -24.58 -9.66 -4.17
C THR A 57 -24.14 -10.83 -3.27
N THR A 58 -25.07 -11.71 -2.89
CA THR A 58 -24.77 -12.95 -2.16
C THR A 58 -24.43 -14.13 -3.08
N ASP A 59 -24.72 -14.00 -4.39
CA ASP A 59 -24.32 -14.96 -5.41
C ASP A 59 -23.02 -14.50 -6.08
N PRO A 60 -21.93 -15.30 -6.06
CA PRO A 60 -20.68 -14.97 -6.77
C PRO A 60 -20.88 -14.65 -8.25
N ARG A 61 -21.95 -15.18 -8.88
CA ARG A 61 -22.31 -14.88 -10.27
C ARG A 61 -22.77 -13.44 -10.46
N GLY A 62 -23.30 -12.78 -9.42
CA GLY A 62 -23.70 -11.38 -9.47
C GLY A 62 -22.53 -10.47 -9.83
N LEU A 63 -21.39 -10.64 -9.16
CA LEU A 63 -20.17 -9.87 -9.46
C LEU A 63 -19.67 -10.12 -10.88
N LEU A 64 -19.71 -11.36 -11.36
CA LEU A 64 -19.33 -11.69 -12.73
C LEU A 64 -20.26 -11.00 -13.75
N ILE A 65 -21.57 -11.04 -13.54
CA ILE A 65 -22.56 -10.36 -14.39
C ILE A 65 -22.31 -8.86 -14.41
N LEU A 66 -21.99 -8.26 -13.25
CA LEU A 66 -21.64 -6.84 -13.17
C LEU A 66 -20.41 -6.52 -14.02
N VAL A 67 -19.32 -7.28 -13.87
CA VAL A 67 -18.10 -7.08 -14.67
C VAL A 67 -18.38 -7.22 -16.16
N LEU A 68 -19.10 -8.27 -16.57
CA LEU A 68 -19.49 -8.47 -17.96
C LEU A 68 -20.34 -7.31 -18.49
N SER A 69 -21.29 -6.80 -17.70
CA SER A 69 -22.12 -5.65 -18.08
C SER A 69 -21.30 -4.37 -18.30
N MET A 70 -20.22 -4.17 -17.53
CA MET A 70 -19.31 -3.04 -17.70
C MET A 70 -18.44 -3.19 -18.94
N ILE A 71 -17.96 -4.40 -19.24
CA ILE A 71 -17.23 -4.71 -20.48
C ILE A 71 -18.14 -4.47 -21.69
N GLU A 72 -19.39 -4.94 -21.67
CA GLU A 72 -20.34 -4.71 -22.76
C GLU A 72 -20.66 -3.23 -22.94
N SER A 73 -20.84 -2.50 -21.84
CA SER A 73 -21.14 -1.06 -21.87
C SER A 73 -19.99 -0.24 -22.45
N ARG A 74 -18.73 -0.58 -22.13
CA ARG A 74 -17.53 0.05 -22.72
C ARG A 74 -17.27 -0.43 -24.14
N GLY A 75 -17.64 -1.68 -24.44
CA GLY A 75 -17.33 -2.41 -25.66
C GLY A 75 -16.00 -3.16 -25.56
N LEU A 76 -15.98 -4.44 -25.92
CA LEU A 76 -14.81 -5.33 -25.77
C LEU A 76 -13.53 -4.77 -26.43
N GLU A 77 -13.64 -4.28 -27.66
CA GLU A 77 -12.49 -3.72 -28.39
C GLU A 77 -11.98 -2.44 -27.72
N ASN A 78 -12.86 -1.61 -27.17
CA ASN A 78 -12.44 -0.42 -26.42
C ASN A 78 -11.74 -0.79 -25.13
N VAL A 79 -12.21 -1.82 -24.41
CA VAL A 79 -11.52 -2.35 -23.22
C VAL A 79 -10.11 -2.84 -23.59
N ARG A 80 -9.97 -3.58 -24.69
CA ARG A 80 -8.64 -4.03 -25.18
C ARG A 80 -7.73 -2.86 -25.51
N ASN A 81 -8.25 -1.87 -26.22
CA ASN A 81 -7.49 -0.68 -26.60
C ASN A 81 -7.07 0.16 -25.39
N ASP A 82 -7.94 0.28 -24.37
CA ASP A 82 -7.61 0.95 -23.10
C ASP A 82 -6.39 0.29 -22.43
N ILE A 83 -6.36 -1.05 -22.38
CA ILE A 83 -5.27 -1.81 -21.74
C ILE A 83 -3.96 -1.70 -22.54
N ILE A 84 -4.04 -1.86 -23.86
CA ILE A 84 -2.87 -1.80 -24.75
C ILE A 84 -2.25 -0.41 -24.75
N ALA A 85 -3.05 0.65 -24.66
CA ALA A 85 -2.56 2.03 -24.69
C ALA A 85 -1.55 2.32 -23.55
N ASP A 86 -1.71 1.69 -22.39
CA ASP A 86 -0.83 1.93 -21.24
C ASP A 86 0.36 0.97 -21.19
N CYS A 87 0.14 -0.32 -21.47
CA CYS A 87 1.15 -1.37 -21.29
C CYS A 87 1.83 -1.81 -22.59
N GLY A 88 1.39 -1.32 -23.75
CA GLY A 88 1.85 -1.76 -25.07
C GLY A 88 1.45 -3.19 -25.45
N GLN A 89 0.85 -3.93 -24.53
CA GLN A 89 0.39 -5.32 -24.70
C GLN A 89 -0.93 -5.51 -23.96
N PHE A 90 -1.72 -6.49 -24.44
CA PHE A 90 -2.96 -6.87 -23.78
C PHE A 90 -2.67 -7.71 -22.54
N GLU A 91 -3.20 -7.27 -21.40
CA GLU A 91 -3.17 -7.99 -20.13
C GLU A 91 -4.61 -8.39 -19.72
N PRO A 92 -4.81 -9.57 -19.10
CA PRO A 92 -6.12 -9.95 -18.60
C PRO A 92 -6.53 -9.08 -17.41
N LEU A 93 -7.82 -8.71 -17.34
CA LEU A 93 -8.40 -7.94 -16.22
C LEU A 93 -8.25 -8.63 -14.85
N VAL A 94 -8.14 -9.96 -14.86
CA VAL A 94 -7.89 -10.81 -13.69
C VAL A 94 -6.66 -11.67 -13.97
N LYS A 95 -5.60 -11.48 -13.18
CA LYS A 95 -4.29 -12.09 -13.41
C LYS A 95 -4.16 -13.39 -12.62
N GLY A 96 -3.79 -14.48 -13.30
CA GLY A 96 -3.48 -15.77 -12.68
C GLY A 96 -2.06 -15.81 -12.10
N PRO A 97 -1.72 -16.81 -11.26
CA PRO A 97 -2.58 -17.91 -10.80
C PRO A 97 -3.47 -17.56 -9.60
N PHE A 98 -3.23 -16.42 -8.94
CA PHE A 98 -3.92 -16.04 -7.69
C PHE A 98 -5.22 -15.26 -7.91
N HIS A 99 -5.67 -15.13 -9.16
CA HIS A 99 -6.90 -14.44 -9.55
C HIS A 99 -6.96 -12.99 -9.03
N LEU A 100 -5.84 -12.27 -9.15
CA LEU A 100 -5.72 -10.90 -8.68
C LEU A 100 -6.40 -9.93 -9.66
N CYS A 101 -7.25 -9.06 -9.14
CA CYS A 101 -7.83 -7.98 -9.93
C CYS A 101 -6.73 -6.96 -10.27
N GLY A 102 -6.61 -6.58 -11.54
CA GLY A 102 -5.72 -5.50 -11.95
C GLY A 102 -6.33 -4.11 -11.72
N THR A 103 -5.48 -3.08 -11.76
CA THR A 103 -5.92 -1.67 -11.75
C THR A 103 -6.86 -1.37 -12.92
N GLU A 104 -6.69 -2.07 -14.04
CA GLU A 104 -7.53 -1.98 -15.25
C GLU A 104 -8.99 -2.34 -14.94
N LEU A 105 -9.22 -3.42 -14.18
CA LEU A 105 -10.56 -3.82 -13.78
C LEU A 105 -11.16 -2.81 -12.80
N ILE A 106 -10.37 -2.33 -11.84
CA ILE A 106 -10.80 -1.31 -10.89
C ILE A 106 -11.20 -0.02 -11.63
N ASN A 107 -10.40 0.42 -12.60
CA ASN A 107 -10.68 1.62 -13.36
C ASN A 107 -11.89 1.44 -14.30
N LEU A 108 -12.10 0.24 -14.84
CA LEU A 108 -13.32 -0.08 -15.58
C LEU A 108 -14.55 0.07 -14.69
N CYS A 109 -14.49 -0.43 -13.45
CA CYS A 109 -15.58 -0.33 -12.49
C CYS A 109 -15.89 1.11 -12.07
N VAL A 110 -14.87 1.96 -11.91
CA VAL A 110 -15.03 3.30 -11.35
C VAL A 110 -15.24 4.38 -12.41
N PHE A 111 -14.55 4.27 -13.55
CA PHE A 111 -14.51 5.29 -14.59
C PHE A 111 -15.07 4.81 -15.94
N GLY A 112 -15.42 3.54 -16.04
CA GLY A 112 -15.86 2.95 -17.31
C GLY A 112 -14.72 2.81 -18.33
N ARG A 113 -13.45 2.86 -17.91
CA ARG A 113 -12.27 2.71 -18.78
C ARG A 113 -11.24 1.78 -18.16
N ALA A 114 -10.69 0.87 -18.94
CA ALA A 114 -9.78 -0.17 -18.45
C ALA A 114 -8.29 0.24 -18.53
N THR A 115 -7.97 1.46 -18.11
CA THR A 115 -6.59 1.98 -18.10
C THR A 115 -5.83 1.47 -16.88
N SER A 116 -4.55 1.12 -17.02
CA SER A 116 -3.69 0.66 -15.94
C SER A 116 -2.86 1.78 -15.31
N ASN A 117 -2.59 2.87 -16.06
CA ASN A 117 -1.71 3.92 -15.59
C ASN A 117 -2.39 4.84 -14.57
N VAL A 118 -1.95 4.71 -13.33
CA VAL A 118 -2.34 5.58 -12.20
C VAL A 118 -1.18 6.47 -11.72
N GLY A 119 -0.05 6.40 -12.41
CA GLY A 119 1.17 7.14 -12.08
C GLY A 119 1.03 8.63 -12.37
N ALA A 120 1.78 9.44 -11.63
CA ALA A 120 1.79 10.89 -11.79
C ALA A 120 2.47 11.37 -13.07
N TYR A 121 3.16 10.47 -13.79
CA TYR A 121 3.90 10.77 -14.99
C TYR A 121 3.55 9.75 -16.08
N HIS A 122 3.48 10.21 -17.33
CA HIS A 122 3.28 9.34 -18.47
C HIS A 122 4.49 8.42 -18.65
N PRO A 123 4.32 7.10 -18.80
CA PRO A 123 5.42 6.14 -18.81
C PRO A 123 6.41 6.36 -19.98
N MET A 124 5.91 6.78 -21.15
CA MET A 124 6.75 7.02 -22.33
C MET A 124 7.37 8.43 -22.41
N THR A 125 6.61 9.49 -22.10
CA THR A 125 7.07 10.88 -22.28
C THR A 125 7.67 11.47 -21.01
N GLY A 126 7.40 10.88 -19.84
CA GLY A 126 7.80 11.44 -18.54
C GLY A 126 7.06 12.72 -18.16
N GLU A 127 6.07 13.14 -18.95
CA GLU A 127 5.28 14.34 -18.67
C GLU A 127 4.35 14.12 -17.48
N LYS A 128 4.15 15.16 -16.67
CA LYS A 128 3.25 15.10 -15.53
C LYS A 128 1.81 14.97 -16.00
N VAL A 129 1.09 13.96 -15.50
CA VAL A 129 -0.32 13.74 -15.82
C VAL A 129 -1.13 14.93 -15.28
N PRO A 130 -1.98 15.57 -16.12
CA PRO A 130 -2.78 16.71 -15.69
C PRO A 130 -3.76 16.31 -14.59
N PHE A 131 -4.02 17.24 -13.68
CA PHE A 131 -4.99 17.03 -12.61
C PHE A 131 -6.41 17.00 -13.19
N THR A 132 -7.10 15.88 -13.01
CA THR A 132 -8.51 15.72 -13.38
C THR A 132 -9.29 15.25 -12.16
N PRO A 133 -10.24 16.03 -11.62
CA PRO A 133 -11.00 15.63 -10.42
C PRO A 133 -11.66 14.26 -10.59
N THR A 134 -11.50 13.38 -9.60
CA THR A 134 -12.16 12.06 -9.58
C THR A 134 -13.13 11.95 -8.40
N PRO A 135 -14.24 11.21 -8.52
CA PRO A 135 -15.12 10.94 -7.39
C PRO A 135 -14.47 10.04 -6.35
N VAL A 136 -13.64 9.09 -6.79
CA VAL A 136 -12.96 8.10 -5.96
C VAL A 136 -11.45 8.25 -6.14
N GLY A 137 -10.72 8.07 -5.05
CA GLY A 137 -9.28 8.20 -4.99
C GLY A 137 -8.59 6.85 -4.94
N LEU A 138 -7.27 6.86 -5.04
CA LEU A 138 -6.40 5.69 -4.89
C LEU A 138 -5.23 6.05 -3.98
N ILE A 139 -4.99 5.20 -3.00
CA ILE A 139 -3.80 5.21 -2.13
C ILE A 139 -3.16 3.84 -2.29
N SER A 140 -1.89 3.77 -2.69
CA SER A 140 -1.28 2.52 -3.14
C SER A 140 0.06 2.22 -2.48
N HIS A 141 0.24 0.97 -2.07
CA HIS A 141 1.53 0.44 -1.60
C HIS A 141 2.59 0.47 -2.70
N SER A 142 2.18 0.43 -3.98
CA SER A 142 3.11 0.52 -5.11
C SER A 142 3.96 1.78 -5.09
N GLU A 143 3.45 2.90 -4.55
CA GLU A 143 4.25 4.12 -4.39
C GLU A 143 5.50 3.91 -3.54
N ILE A 144 5.42 2.99 -2.59
CA ILE A 144 6.52 2.65 -1.68
C ILE A 144 7.46 1.65 -2.34
N THR A 145 6.91 0.61 -2.98
CA THR A 145 7.72 -0.51 -3.51
C THR A 145 8.37 -0.20 -4.84
N THR A 146 7.69 0.52 -5.73
CA THR A 146 8.22 0.88 -7.06
C THR A 146 8.81 2.29 -7.09
N SER A 147 8.64 3.05 -6.01
CA SER A 147 8.98 4.49 -5.95
C SER A 147 8.31 5.31 -7.08
N THR A 148 7.20 4.80 -7.64
CA THR A 148 6.44 5.49 -8.68
C THR A 148 5.31 6.26 -8.02
N PRO A 149 5.32 7.60 -8.04
CA PRO A 149 4.27 8.38 -7.41
C PRO A 149 2.94 8.20 -8.14
N ILE A 150 1.85 8.10 -7.38
CA ILE A 150 0.47 8.07 -7.90
C ILE A 150 0.02 9.50 -8.25
N ALA A 151 -0.72 9.66 -9.34
CA ALA A 151 -1.14 10.97 -9.82
C ALA A 151 -1.92 11.76 -8.77
N ASP A 152 -1.68 13.07 -8.72
CA ASP A 152 -2.18 13.95 -7.67
C ASP A 152 -3.73 13.93 -7.55
N HIS A 153 -4.43 13.68 -8.66
CA HIS A 153 -5.89 13.61 -8.66
C HIS A 153 -6.46 12.40 -7.93
N TRP A 154 -5.80 11.25 -7.99
CA TRP A 154 -6.17 10.06 -7.21
C TRP A 154 -6.09 10.30 -5.71
N LYS A 155 -5.24 11.24 -5.29
CA LYS A 155 -5.05 11.58 -3.89
C LYS A 155 -6.03 12.63 -3.38
N SER A 156 -6.83 13.25 -4.25
CA SER A 156 -7.80 14.30 -3.91
C SER A 156 -9.20 14.01 -4.46
N PRO A 157 -9.84 12.90 -4.03
CA PRO A 157 -11.18 12.58 -4.53
C PRO A 157 -12.24 13.53 -3.99
N SER A 158 -13.26 13.79 -4.81
CA SER A 158 -14.37 14.67 -4.42
C SER A 158 -15.31 14.05 -3.37
N HIS A 159 -15.40 12.72 -3.27
CA HIS A 159 -16.32 12.04 -2.35
C HIS A 159 -15.65 11.45 -1.09
N GLN A 160 -14.38 11.75 -0.81
CA GLN A 160 -13.64 11.17 0.34
C GLN A 160 -13.74 9.63 0.41
N VAL A 161 -13.83 9.00 -0.76
CA VAL A 161 -13.76 7.55 -0.96
C VAL A 161 -12.40 7.26 -1.57
N TYR A 162 -11.66 6.35 -0.95
CA TYR A 162 -10.35 5.92 -1.41
C TYR A 162 -10.37 4.41 -1.60
N ILE A 163 -9.87 3.97 -2.74
CA ILE A 163 -9.39 2.62 -2.93
C ILE A 163 -8.01 2.54 -2.27
N VAL A 164 -7.83 1.60 -1.36
CA VAL A 164 -6.56 1.36 -0.67
C VAL A 164 -5.97 0.07 -1.24
N HIS A 165 -4.86 0.20 -1.95
CA HIS A 165 -4.17 -0.92 -2.57
C HIS A 165 -3.00 -1.36 -1.68
N GLY A 166 -3.15 -2.53 -1.05
CA GLY A 166 -2.26 -3.08 -0.04
C GLY A 166 -1.16 -4.02 -0.55
N ASP A 167 -0.92 -4.05 -1.87
CA ASP A 167 0.01 -4.90 -2.65
C ASP A 167 -0.71 -5.96 -3.51
N ASP A 168 -1.33 -6.96 -2.89
CA ASP A 168 -2.10 -8.02 -3.57
C ASP A 168 -3.61 -7.88 -3.38
N HIS A 169 -4.05 -6.89 -2.60
CA HIS A 169 -5.44 -6.69 -2.24
C HIS A 169 -5.88 -5.23 -2.34
N PHE A 170 -7.12 -5.02 -2.76
CA PHE A 170 -7.79 -3.73 -2.72
C PHE A 170 -8.86 -3.72 -1.63
N THR A 171 -8.79 -2.74 -0.74
CA THR A 171 -9.85 -2.43 0.21
C THR A 171 -10.37 -1.01 -0.03
N LEU A 172 -11.43 -0.63 0.69
CA LEU A 172 -12.02 0.69 0.64
C LEU A 172 -11.76 1.43 1.96
N LEU A 173 -11.57 2.74 1.85
CA LEU A 173 -11.56 3.68 2.96
C LEU A 173 -12.49 4.83 2.60
N PHE A 174 -13.57 5.05 3.34
CA PHE A 174 -14.57 6.05 2.97
C PHE A 174 -15.21 6.74 4.18
N LYS A 175 -15.77 7.93 3.96
CA LYS A 175 -16.65 8.58 4.94
C LYS A 175 -18.10 8.25 4.61
N SER A 176 -18.89 7.90 5.62
CA SER A 176 -20.32 7.61 5.47
C SER A 176 -21.12 8.84 5.04
N THR A 177 -20.69 10.02 5.49
CA THR A 177 -21.33 11.31 5.17
C THR A 177 -20.31 12.32 4.64
N PRO A 178 -20.59 12.99 3.51
CA PRO A 178 -19.77 14.08 3.01
C PRO A 178 -19.63 15.17 4.07
N SER A 179 -18.42 15.40 4.55
CA SER A 179 -18.13 16.44 5.54
C SER A 179 -16.66 16.85 5.43
N PRO A 180 -16.30 18.11 5.71
CA PRO A 180 -14.90 18.53 5.71
C PRO A 180 -14.01 17.59 6.54
N LEU A 181 -12.77 17.39 6.10
CA LEU A 181 -11.78 16.72 6.94
C LEU A 181 -11.47 17.62 8.12
N THR A 182 -11.26 17.01 9.27
CA THR A 182 -10.75 17.67 10.48
C THR A 182 -9.43 16.97 10.88
N PRO A 183 -8.62 17.55 11.79
CA PRO A 183 -7.42 16.88 12.30
C PRO A 183 -7.67 15.52 12.95
N LYS A 184 -8.93 15.19 13.26
CA LYS A 184 -9.36 13.88 13.77
C LYS A 184 -10.63 13.45 13.05
N THR A 185 -10.50 12.62 12.00
CA THR A 185 -11.60 12.24 11.11
C THR A 185 -11.87 10.74 11.17
N VAL A 186 -13.16 10.38 11.31
CA VAL A 186 -13.60 8.99 11.22
C VAL A 186 -13.84 8.60 9.76
N PHE A 187 -13.16 7.55 9.33
CA PHE A 187 -13.40 6.80 8.11
C PHE A 187 -13.93 5.41 8.46
N TYR A 188 -14.40 4.70 7.45
CA TYR A 188 -14.75 3.30 7.52
C TYR A 188 -13.93 2.52 6.50
N THR A 189 -13.46 1.35 6.88
CA THR A 189 -12.92 0.36 5.94
C THR A 189 -13.79 -0.88 5.92
N TYR A 190 -13.87 -1.51 4.77
CA TYR A 190 -14.55 -2.79 4.61
C TYR A 190 -13.57 -3.80 4.03
N ASN A 191 -13.25 -4.83 4.81
CA ASN A 191 -12.54 -6.00 4.30
C ASN A 191 -13.59 -7.03 3.86
N ALA A 192 -13.57 -7.41 2.58
CA ALA A 192 -14.52 -8.38 2.01
C ALA A 192 -14.00 -9.84 2.08
N LEU A 193 -12.75 -10.05 2.50
CA LEU A 193 -12.11 -11.35 2.57
C LEU A 193 -12.43 -12.08 3.89
N PRO A 194 -12.72 -13.39 3.85
CA PRO A 194 -12.75 -14.22 5.04
C PRO A 194 -11.38 -14.27 5.76
N PRO A 195 -11.33 -14.47 7.09
CA PRO A 195 -12.47 -14.61 8.00
C PRO A 195 -13.05 -13.25 8.45
N ASN A 196 -12.33 -12.15 8.25
CA ASN A 196 -12.62 -10.85 8.84
C ASN A 196 -13.47 -9.97 7.93
N ARG A 197 -14.63 -10.47 7.50
CA ARG A 197 -15.60 -9.69 6.72
C ARG A 197 -16.27 -8.64 7.60
N LEU A 198 -15.62 -7.50 7.79
CA LEU A 198 -16.02 -6.50 8.76
C LEU A 198 -15.94 -5.10 8.17
N LEU A 199 -16.98 -4.31 8.45
CA LEU A 199 -16.92 -2.86 8.36
C LEU A 199 -16.35 -2.34 9.67
N LEU A 200 -15.19 -1.70 9.61
CA LEU A 200 -14.50 -1.17 10.79
C LEU A 200 -14.40 0.35 10.73
N PRO A 201 -14.76 1.07 11.81
CA PRO A 201 -14.44 2.47 11.93
C PRO A 201 -12.92 2.61 12.14
N ILE A 202 -12.32 3.51 11.37
CA ILE A 202 -10.93 3.93 11.50
C ILE A 202 -10.92 5.42 11.78
N ILE A 203 -10.26 5.81 12.86
CA ILE A 203 -10.06 7.22 13.18
C ILE A 203 -8.67 7.60 12.69
N LEU A 204 -8.61 8.54 11.76
CA LEU A 204 -7.36 9.14 11.34
C LEU A 204 -7.14 10.42 12.12
N SER A 205 -5.96 10.56 12.72
CA SER A 205 -5.56 11.75 13.48
C SER A 205 -4.24 12.30 12.92
N GLY A 206 -4.19 13.58 12.54
CA GLY A 206 -2.97 14.18 11.97
C GLY A 206 -3.24 15.47 11.20
N SER A 207 -2.23 16.34 11.08
CA SER A 207 -2.39 17.63 10.40
C SER A 207 -2.46 17.47 8.87
N SER A 208 -1.83 16.42 8.33
CA SER A 208 -1.83 16.12 6.89
C SER A 208 -3.20 15.75 6.32
N LEU A 209 -4.19 15.45 7.18
CA LEU A 209 -5.57 15.27 6.75
C LEU A 209 -6.15 16.53 6.11
N LEU A 210 -5.71 17.71 6.54
CA LEU A 210 -6.18 18.99 6.02
C LEU A 210 -5.35 19.49 4.83
N LEU A 211 -4.17 18.92 4.64
CA LEU A 211 -3.24 19.36 3.61
C LEU A 211 -3.64 18.78 2.25
N PRO A 212 -3.44 19.53 1.16
CA PRO A 212 -3.46 18.94 -0.17
C PRO A 212 -2.47 17.78 -0.21
N PRO A 213 -2.71 16.75 -1.03
CA PRO A 213 -1.73 15.70 -1.18
C PRO A 213 -0.40 16.30 -1.64
N PRO A 214 0.72 15.77 -1.14
CA PRO A 214 2.02 16.20 -1.62
C PRO A 214 2.05 16.03 -3.14
N THR A 215 2.45 17.08 -3.85
CA THR A 215 2.66 17.00 -5.28
C THR A 215 3.68 15.90 -5.54
N SER A 216 3.33 15.00 -6.45
CA SER A 216 4.22 13.95 -6.88
C SER A 216 5.55 14.57 -7.32
N PRO A 217 6.69 14.18 -6.71
CA PRO A 217 7.98 14.70 -7.14
C PRO A 217 8.28 14.15 -8.53
N PRO A 218 9.00 14.90 -9.39
CA PRO A 218 9.60 14.31 -10.59
C PRO A 218 10.41 13.09 -10.17
N THR A 219 10.46 12.07 -11.04
CA THR A 219 11.08 10.75 -10.82
C THR A 219 12.12 10.78 -9.70
N PRO A 220 11.95 9.98 -8.63
CA PRO A 220 12.75 10.12 -7.42
C PRO A 220 14.23 10.20 -7.81
N PRO A 221 14.98 11.15 -7.25
CA PRO A 221 16.37 11.31 -7.63
C PRO A 221 17.12 10.00 -7.44
N PRO A 222 18.20 9.77 -8.22
CA PRO A 222 19.08 8.65 -7.95
C PRO A 222 19.46 8.70 -6.46
N SER A 223 19.42 7.54 -5.80
CA SER A 223 19.83 7.44 -4.39
C SER A 223 21.21 8.08 -4.27
N TYR A 224 21.37 8.99 -3.31
CA TYR A 224 22.66 9.64 -3.08
C TYR A 224 23.53 8.82 -2.15
N LEU A 225 24.84 9.07 -2.17
CA LEU A 225 25.76 8.43 -1.23
C LEU A 225 25.27 8.72 0.21
N PRO A 226 24.88 7.69 0.98
CA PRO A 226 24.41 7.91 2.34
C PRO A 226 25.60 8.29 3.23
N PRO A 227 25.43 9.22 4.20
CA PRO A 227 26.51 9.56 5.10
C PRO A 227 26.80 8.39 6.05
N LEU A 228 28.02 8.36 6.55
CA LEU A 228 28.41 7.43 7.60
C LEU A 228 27.45 7.55 8.80
N ASN A 229 27.17 6.41 9.41
CA ASN A 229 26.28 6.27 10.56
C ASN A 229 24.81 6.62 10.31
N SER A 230 24.39 6.83 9.06
CA SER A 230 22.98 6.91 8.73
C SER A 230 22.35 5.51 8.64
N LEU A 231 21.03 5.45 8.76
CA LEU A 231 20.28 4.21 8.82
C LEU A 231 20.25 3.50 7.45
N SER A 232 20.95 2.36 7.35
CA SER A 232 20.85 1.43 6.20
C SER A 232 19.54 0.64 6.30
N SER A 233 19.37 -0.14 7.36
CA SER A 233 18.20 -0.99 7.55
C SER A 233 17.78 -1.08 9.02
N ILE A 234 16.51 -1.43 9.24
CA ILE A 234 15.97 -1.74 10.56
C ILE A 234 15.69 -3.23 10.59
N ILE A 235 16.13 -3.86 11.67
CA ILE A 235 16.00 -5.29 11.93
C ILE A 235 14.84 -5.48 12.92
N LEU A 236 14.20 -6.66 12.84
CA LEU A 236 13.10 -7.05 13.71
C LEU A 236 13.42 -6.80 15.18
N SER A 237 12.45 -6.25 15.90
CA SER A 237 12.54 -5.96 17.32
C SER A 237 12.83 -7.23 18.16
N PRO A 238 13.93 -7.29 18.95
CA PRO A 238 14.14 -8.40 19.88
C PRO A 238 13.04 -8.47 20.95
N THR A 239 12.43 -7.34 21.32
CA THR A 239 11.33 -7.25 22.30
C THR A 239 9.95 -7.50 21.68
N LYS A 240 9.85 -8.05 20.47
CA LYS A 240 8.55 -8.25 19.78
C LYS A 240 7.62 -9.15 20.58
N HIS A 241 8.17 -10.14 21.25
CA HIS A 241 7.44 -11.09 22.08
C HIS A 241 6.89 -10.46 23.38
N LEU A 242 7.56 -9.42 23.91
CA LEU A 242 7.12 -8.69 25.11
C LEU A 242 5.95 -7.74 24.80
N HIS A 243 5.92 -7.22 23.58
CA HIS A 243 4.95 -6.23 23.13
C HIS A 243 4.30 -6.68 21.81
N PRO A 244 3.53 -7.78 21.81
CA PRO A 244 2.81 -8.23 20.63
C PRO A 244 1.86 -7.10 20.19
N PHE A 245 1.84 -6.80 18.89
CA PHE A 245 1.04 -5.72 18.28
C PHE A 245 1.28 -4.28 18.77
N LYS A 246 2.05 -4.07 19.85
CA LYS A 246 2.43 -2.74 20.38
C LYS A 246 3.83 -2.33 19.91
N TRP A 247 4.03 -2.23 18.59
CA TRP A 247 5.37 -2.05 18.02
C TRP A 247 6.02 -0.70 18.33
N ARG A 248 5.25 0.31 18.73
CA ARG A 248 5.79 1.61 19.17
C ARG A 248 6.38 1.58 20.58
N LEU A 249 6.18 0.49 21.32
CA LEU A 249 6.79 0.22 22.62
C LEU A 249 8.03 -0.68 22.52
N ARG A 250 8.41 -1.07 21.31
CA ARG A 250 9.52 -2.00 21.06
C ARG A 250 10.85 -1.28 20.88
N THR A 251 11.92 -2.03 21.06
CA THR A 251 13.26 -1.66 20.60
C THR A 251 13.56 -2.29 19.24
N TYR A 252 14.39 -1.64 18.46
CA TYR A 252 14.77 -2.06 17.11
C TYR A 252 16.28 -2.08 16.99
N GLU A 253 16.79 -3.14 16.37
CA GLU A 253 18.18 -3.22 15.94
C GLU A 253 18.33 -2.39 14.65
N LEU A 254 19.27 -1.45 14.65
CA LEU A 254 19.57 -0.57 13.53
C LEU A 254 20.89 -1.00 12.90
N CYS A 255 20.86 -1.25 11.60
CA CYS A 255 22.05 -1.39 10.77
C CYS A 255 22.40 -0.02 10.20
N LEU A 256 23.59 0.48 10.51
CA LEU A 256 24.06 1.78 10.06
C LEU A 256 25.03 1.63 8.88
N HIS A 257 25.10 2.65 8.02
CA HIS A 257 26.12 2.72 7.00
C HIS A 257 27.51 2.91 7.63
N THR A 258 28.39 1.96 7.40
CA THR A 258 29.81 1.97 7.76
C THR A 258 30.68 2.13 6.51
N PRO A 259 31.99 2.45 6.64
CA PRO A 259 32.89 2.50 5.49
C PRO A 259 32.89 1.20 4.66
N LEU A 260 32.65 0.05 5.28
CA LEU A 260 32.56 -1.25 4.58
C LEU A 260 31.28 -1.43 3.76
N THR A 261 30.16 -0.85 4.22
CA THR A 261 28.87 -0.97 3.52
C THR A 261 28.71 0.08 2.41
N LEU A 262 29.49 1.17 2.46
CA LEU A 262 29.44 2.23 1.46
C LEU A 262 30.18 1.79 0.20
N LYS A 263 29.44 1.34 -0.80
CA LYS A 263 29.95 1.15 -2.17
C LYS A 263 29.98 2.50 -2.89
N ALA A 264 31.00 3.31 -2.60
CA ALA A 264 31.09 4.71 -3.05
C ALA A 264 30.97 4.91 -4.58
N ALA A 265 31.40 3.93 -5.38
CA ALA A 265 31.31 3.99 -6.84
C ALA A 265 29.87 3.95 -7.40
N SER A 266 28.87 3.63 -6.58
CA SER A 266 27.49 3.36 -7.03
C SER A 266 26.53 4.53 -6.82
N TYR A 267 26.94 5.63 -6.18
CA TYR A 267 26.01 6.69 -5.80
C TYR A 267 26.52 8.09 -6.19
N PRO A 268 25.69 8.95 -6.81
CA PRO A 268 26.02 10.35 -7.01
C PRO A 268 26.16 11.10 -5.67
N PRO A 269 26.91 12.22 -5.66
CA PRO A 269 27.01 13.07 -4.48
C PRO A 269 25.64 13.66 -4.12
N ARG A 270 25.39 13.79 -2.82
CA ARG A 270 24.16 14.39 -2.30
C ARG A 270 24.14 15.89 -2.60
N PRO A 271 23.07 16.44 -3.20
CA PRO A 271 22.87 17.87 -3.37
C PRO A 271 22.86 18.63 -2.04
N SER A 272 23.47 19.82 -2.02
CA SER A 272 23.58 20.66 -0.83
C SER A 272 22.25 21.22 -0.32
N ASN A 273 21.23 21.28 -1.19
CA ASN A 273 19.89 21.74 -0.85
C ASN A 273 19.02 20.69 -0.15
N ILE A 274 19.46 19.43 -0.08
CA ILE A 274 18.70 18.35 0.57
C ILE A 274 19.22 18.19 2.00
N PRO A 275 18.38 18.40 3.04
CA PRO A 275 18.78 18.24 4.44
C PRO A 275 19.45 16.88 4.68
N PRO A 276 20.61 16.84 5.37
CA PRO A 276 21.30 15.59 5.64
C PRO A 276 20.37 14.63 6.41
N PRO A 277 20.44 13.32 6.14
CA PRO A 277 19.66 12.36 6.89
C PRO A 277 20.21 12.28 8.32
N THR A 278 19.36 11.90 9.27
CA THR A 278 19.79 11.67 10.65
C THR A 278 20.86 10.59 10.70
N THR A 279 21.93 10.88 11.44
CA THR A 279 22.98 9.91 11.79
C THR A 279 22.80 9.48 13.24
N TYR A 280 23.16 8.23 13.51
CA TYR A 280 23.07 7.64 14.83
C TYR A 280 24.47 7.32 15.33
N PRO A 281 24.88 7.76 16.54
CA PRO A 281 26.18 7.35 17.06
C PRO A 281 26.22 5.84 17.22
N LEU A 282 27.29 5.20 16.75
CA LEU A 282 27.50 3.74 16.88
C LEU A 282 27.55 3.29 18.36
N GLY A 283 27.85 4.22 19.27
CA GLY A 283 27.92 3.97 20.69
C GLY A 283 29.15 3.15 21.10
N PRO A 284 29.23 2.69 22.35
CA PRO A 284 30.28 1.81 22.80
C PRO A 284 30.14 0.41 22.17
N LYS A 285 31.25 -0.31 22.14
CA LYS A 285 31.32 -1.70 21.71
C LYS A 285 30.35 -2.56 22.54
N PRO A 286 29.50 -3.40 21.91
CA PRO A 286 28.55 -4.23 22.64
C PRO A 286 29.31 -5.29 23.43
N THR A 287 28.96 -5.44 24.72
CA THR A 287 29.51 -6.47 25.61
C THR A 287 28.79 -7.81 25.46
N GLY A 288 27.56 -7.82 24.96
CA GLY A 288 26.77 -9.02 24.73
C GLY A 288 26.71 -9.44 23.26
N SER A 289 25.61 -10.11 22.91
CA SER A 289 25.33 -10.54 21.54
C SER A 289 25.28 -9.36 20.57
N TRP A 290 25.84 -9.54 19.38
CA TRP A 290 25.92 -8.48 18.38
C TRP A 290 25.80 -9.03 16.96
N ARG A 291 25.44 -8.16 16.02
CA ARG A 291 25.34 -8.52 14.61
C ARG A 291 26.37 -7.76 13.80
N CYS A 292 27.12 -8.47 12.98
CA CYS A 292 28.10 -7.85 12.09
C CYS A 292 27.39 -7.09 10.97
N VAL A 293 27.57 -5.77 10.92
CA VAL A 293 26.93 -4.89 9.92
C VAL A 293 27.38 -5.26 8.51
N ALA A 294 28.68 -5.52 8.31
CA ALA A 294 29.24 -5.91 7.02
C ALA A 294 28.59 -7.19 6.45
N CYS A 295 28.32 -8.20 7.29
CA CYS A 295 27.63 -9.42 6.87
C CYS A 295 26.13 -9.20 6.66
N TYR A 296 25.50 -8.37 7.50
CA TYR A 296 24.07 -8.16 7.44
C TYR A 296 23.63 -7.37 6.20
N GLU A 297 24.49 -6.49 5.70
CA GLU A 297 24.23 -5.76 4.46
C GLU A 297 24.04 -6.71 3.26
N THR A 298 24.81 -7.80 3.19
CA THR A 298 24.71 -8.83 2.16
C THR A 298 23.87 -10.04 2.58
N ARG A 299 23.00 -9.90 3.61
CA ARG A 299 22.23 -11.02 4.18
C ARG A 299 21.33 -11.74 3.19
N TYR A 300 20.79 -11.05 2.18
CA TYR A 300 19.93 -11.69 1.18
C TYR A 300 20.73 -12.45 0.14
N GLU A 301 21.98 -12.06 -0.09
CA GLU A 301 22.91 -12.77 -0.98
C GLU A 301 23.50 -14.01 -0.27
N THR A 302 23.80 -13.87 1.03
CA THR A 302 24.50 -14.90 1.82
C THR A 302 23.57 -15.75 2.69
N MET A 303 22.29 -15.38 2.78
CA MET A 303 21.31 -15.90 3.76
C MET A 303 21.80 -15.85 5.22
N ASN A 304 22.75 -14.95 5.52
CA ASN A 304 23.30 -14.83 6.86
C ASN A 304 22.51 -13.83 7.71
N PHE A 305 21.64 -14.37 8.56
CA PHE A 305 20.91 -13.61 9.58
C PHE A 305 21.43 -13.91 11.01
N GLY A 306 22.66 -14.42 11.12
CA GLY A 306 23.26 -14.85 12.39
C GLY A 306 23.49 -13.70 13.36
N VAL A 307 23.37 -14.04 14.66
CA VAL A 307 23.78 -13.18 15.77
C VAL A 307 25.04 -13.80 16.36
N ASN A 308 26.08 -12.99 16.53
CA ASN A 308 27.28 -13.42 17.24
C ASN A 308 26.99 -13.38 18.74
N GLY A 309 27.54 -14.33 19.50
CA GLY A 309 27.53 -14.30 20.96
C GLY A 309 28.47 -13.21 21.52
N GLU A 310 29.13 -13.48 22.63
CA GLU A 310 30.07 -12.53 23.27
C GLU A 310 31.41 -12.41 22.53
N SER A 311 31.65 -13.24 21.51
CA SER A 311 32.86 -13.22 20.68
C SER A 311 33.16 -11.83 20.12
N ASP A 312 34.45 -11.50 20.07
CA ASP A 312 34.91 -10.25 19.47
C ASP A 312 35.01 -10.28 17.95
N THR A 313 34.92 -11.47 17.38
CA THR A 313 34.98 -11.72 15.94
C THR A 313 33.66 -12.27 15.43
N CYS A 314 33.31 -11.90 14.20
CA CYS A 314 32.13 -12.39 13.53
C CYS A 314 32.34 -13.85 13.11
N GLY A 315 31.44 -14.75 13.54
CA GLY A 315 31.54 -16.17 13.20
C GLY A 315 31.39 -16.49 11.71
N HIS A 316 30.89 -15.54 10.89
CA HIS A 316 30.72 -15.74 9.46
C HIS A 316 31.86 -15.21 8.61
N CYS A 317 32.31 -13.96 8.85
CA CYS A 317 33.36 -13.35 8.03
C CYS A 317 34.72 -13.22 8.72
N GLY A 318 34.84 -13.63 9.99
CA GLY A 318 36.08 -13.56 10.77
C GLY A 318 36.50 -12.16 11.24
N ARG A 319 35.89 -11.09 10.73
CA ARG A 319 36.21 -9.70 11.10
C ARG A 319 35.93 -9.42 12.57
N THR A 320 36.73 -8.54 13.17
CA THR A 320 36.48 -8.02 14.53
C THR A 320 35.23 -7.13 14.57
N LYS A 321 34.72 -6.82 15.76
CA LYS A 321 33.64 -5.85 15.97
C LYS A 321 33.98 -4.48 15.37
N GLU A 322 35.22 -4.02 15.53
CA GLU A 322 35.71 -2.74 15.01
C GLU A 322 35.76 -2.73 13.49
N GLU A 323 36.27 -3.81 12.89
CA GLU A 323 36.35 -3.94 11.43
C GLU A 323 34.95 -4.07 10.81
N GLY A 324 34.14 -5.00 11.30
CA GLY A 324 32.85 -5.35 10.71
C GLY A 324 31.70 -4.41 11.06
N GLY A 325 31.85 -3.61 12.12
CA GLY A 325 30.79 -2.82 12.74
C GLY A 325 29.71 -3.67 13.42
N TRP A 326 28.93 -3.06 14.31
CA TRP A 326 27.82 -3.71 15.01
C TRP A 326 26.50 -2.96 14.83
N THR A 327 25.39 -3.68 14.93
CA THR A 327 24.06 -3.06 15.02
C THR A 327 23.88 -2.39 16.38
N ILE A 328 23.14 -1.28 16.40
CA ILE A 328 22.76 -0.60 17.64
C ILE A 328 21.30 -0.85 17.96
N VAL A 329 20.92 -0.80 19.24
CA VAL A 329 19.52 -0.97 19.64
C VAL A 329 18.95 0.38 20.05
N LYS A 330 17.78 0.72 19.50
CA LYS A 330 17.05 1.96 19.81
C LYS A 330 15.59 1.68 20.09
N HIS A 331 15.04 2.30 21.12
CA HIS A 331 13.60 2.33 21.33
C HIS A 331 12.91 3.11 20.19
N TYR A 332 11.70 2.73 19.80
CA TYR A 332 10.95 3.41 18.72
C TYR A 332 10.91 4.94 18.87
N LYS A 333 10.71 5.43 20.11
CA LYS A 333 10.68 6.87 20.45
C LYS A 333 12.03 7.59 20.24
N GLU A 334 13.14 6.86 20.24
CA GLU A 334 14.48 7.41 19.98
C GLU A 334 14.80 7.50 18.48
N LEU A 335 13.99 6.87 17.62
CA LEU A 335 14.16 6.96 16.17
C LEU A 335 13.70 8.33 15.68
N ASP A 336 14.36 8.86 14.65
CA ASP A 336 13.89 10.03 13.93
C ASP A 336 12.61 9.73 13.13
N GLU A 337 12.02 10.77 12.53
CA GLU A 337 10.78 10.61 11.75
C GLU A 337 10.93 9.60 10.60
N SER A 338 12.08 9.60 9.93
CA SER A 338 12.39 8.65 8.85
C SER A 338 12.47 7.21 9.37
N GLY A 339 13.18 6.98 10.48
CA GLY A 339 13.28 5.68 11.14
C GLY A 339 11.92 5.17 11.62
N ARG A 340 11.13 6.01 12.29
CA ARG A 340 9.76 5.67 12.72
C ARG A 340 8.87 5.30 11.55
N ARG A 341 8.91 6.06 10.44
CA ARG A 341 8.17 5.72 9.21
C ARG A 341 8.60 4.39 8.62
N ARG A 342 9.90 4.06 8.62
CA ARG A 342 10.38 2.75 8.16
C ARG A 342 9.86 1.61 9.05
N VAL A 343 9.88 1.77 10.37
CA VAL A 343 9.28 0.80 11.31
C VAL A 343 7.79 0.65 11.03
N ASP A 344 7.05 1.75 10.98
CA ASP A 344 5.60 1.72 10.80
C ASP A 344 5.20 1.05 9.48
N ARG A 345 5.97 1.24 8.39
CA ARG A 345 5.74 0.52 7.13
C ARG A 345 5.97 -0.99 7.24
N PHE A 346 6.97 -1.40 8.01
CA PHE A 346 7.28 -2.82 8.21
C PHE A 346 6.29 -3.50 9.14
N GLU A 347 5.89 -2.83 10.21
CA GLU A 347 4.99 -3.38 11.24
C GLU A 347 3.50 -3.23 10.85
N SER A 348 3.15 -2.27 9.98
CA SER A 348 1.80 -2.09 9.45
C SER A 348 1.79 -1.62 8.00
N LYS A 349 1.50 -2.56 7.09
CA LYS A 349 1.28 -2.24 5.67
C LYS A 349 0.19 -1.18 5.49
N PHE A 350 -0.93 -1.32 6.20
CA PHE A 350 -2.06 -0.39 6.11
C PHE A 350 -1.67 1.05 6.48
N LEU A 351 -0.99 1.25 7.61
CA LEU A 351 -0.48 2.57 8.00
C LEU A 351 0.55 3.10 7.00
N GLY A 352 1.42 2.22 6.50
CA GLY A 352 2.38 2.54 5.45
C GLY A 352 1.70 3.10 4.20
N VAL A 353 0.65 2.42 3.72
CA VAL A 353 -0.13 2.84 2.55
C VAL A 353 -0.84 4.16 2.81
N LEU A 354 -1.56 4.31 3.93
CA LEU A 354 -2.26 5.55 4.25
C LEU A 354 -1.33 6.77 4.24
N ARG A 355 -0.07 6.60 4.65
CA ARG A 355 0.93 7.66 4.68
C ARG A 355 1.49 8.07 3.32
N THR A 356 1.15 7.38 2.23
CA THR A 356 1.41 7.90 0.87
C THR A 356 0.48 9.06 0.51
N ARG A 357 -0.63 9.20 1.25
CA ARG A 357 -1.57 10.33 1.18
C ARG A 357 -1.52 11.23 2.42
N PHE A 358 -1.53 10.64 3.62
CA PHE A 358 -1.64 11.34 4.90
C PHE A 358 -0.35 11.16 5.70
N HIS A 359 0.69 11.93 5.35
CA HIS A 359 2.09 11.64 5.71
C HIS A 359 2.42 11.65 7.22
N ASP A 360 1.63 12.31 8.05
CA ASP A 360 1.82 12.42 9.50
C ASP A 360 0.70 11.73 10.31
N VAL A 361 -0.13 10.92 9.65
CA VAL A 361 -1.34 10.39 10.28
C VAL A 361 -1.02 9.26 11.26
N ASP A 362 -1.78 9.25 12.35
CA ASP A 362 -2.00 8.13 13.25
C ASP A 362 -3.37 7.51 12.98
N VAL A 363 -3.48 6.22 13.26
CA VAL A 363 -4.65 5.40 12.96
C VAL A 363 -5.17 4.83 14.26
N GLU A 364 -6.44 5.03 14.60
CA GLU A 364 -7.12 4.35 15.70
C GLU A 364 -8.17 3.38 15.14
N ILE A 365 -8.23 2.15 15.64
CA ILE A 365 -9.25 1.15 15.27
C ILE A 365 -9.96 0.71 16.54
N GLY A 366 -11.29 0.84 16.59
CA GLY A 366 -12.06 0.45 17.79
C GLY A 366 -11.79 1.31 19.03
N GLY A 367 -11.28 2.54 18.85
CA GLY A 367 -10.93 3.46 19.95
C GLY A 367 -9.48 3.36 20.44
N GLU A 368 -8.66 2.53 19.81
CA GLU A 368 -7.25 2.32 20.19
C GLU A 368 -6.29 2.73 19.08
N VAL A 369 -5.22 3.48 19.43
CA VAL A 369 -4.17 3.88 18.49
C VAL A 369 -3.33 2.66 18.07
N LEU A 370 -3.23 2.46 16.76
CA LEU A 370 -2.50 1.39 16.13
C LEU A 370 -1.02 1.42 16.55
N GLY A 371 -0.55 0.33 17.15
CA GLY A 371 0.83 0.18 17.62
C GLY A 371 1.08 0.57 19.08
N GLU A 372 0.06 1.03 19.83
CA GLU A 372 0.21 1.49 21.23
C GLU A 372 -0.45 0.59 22.29
N THR A 373 -1.66 0.03 22.05
CA THR A 373 -2.45 -0.59 23.15
C THR A 373 -3.02 -1.99 22.93
N HIS A 374 -2.93 -2.56 21.72
CA HIS A 374 -3.63 -3.81 21.44
C HIS A 374 -2.99 -5.04 22.14
N GLU A 375 -3.69 -5.66 23.10
CA GLU A 375 -3.29 -6.95 23.72
C GLU A 375 -3.88 -8.18 23.00
N GLY A 376 -4.79 -7.97 22.05
CA GLY A 376 -5.36 -9.05 21.21
C GLY A 376 -4.63 -9.25 19.89
N LYS A 377 -4.95 -10.33 19.16
CA LYS A 377 -4.63 -10.45 17.73
C LYS A 377 -5.22 -9.22 17.03
N GLY A 378 -4.37 -8.29 16.59
CA GLY A 378 -4.84 -7.06 15.93
C GLY A 378 -5.78 -7.41 14.77
N PRO A 379 -6.74 -6.53 14.43
CA PRO A 379 -7.55 -6.72 13.24
C PRO A 379 -6.61 -6.86 12.04
N VAL A 380 -6.68 -8.02 11.37
CA VAL A 380 -6.04 -8.20 10.07
C VAL A 380 -6.91 -7.42 9.09
N ILE A 381 -6.52 -6.17 8.83
CA ILE A 381 -7.10 -5.35 7.75
C ILE A 381 -6.49 -5.82 6.44
#